data_AF-A0A535CAT0-F1
#
_entry.id   AF-A0A535CAT0-F1
#
_cell.length_a   1.000
_cell.length_b   1.000
_cell.length_c   1.000
_cell.angle_alpha   90.00
_cell.angle_beta   90.00
_cell.angle_gamma   90.00
#
_symmetry.space_group_name_H-M   'P 1'
#
loop_
_entity.id
_entity.type
_entity.pdbx_description
1 polymer ?
#
loop_
_entity_poly.entity_id
_entity_poly.type
_entity_poly.pdbx_seq_one_letter_code
_entity_poly.pdbx_strand_id
1 'polypeptide(L)'
;IGISSDSVESHQQFAREHQLPFILLSDMDGVIRKRYGVPTAFGLPGRVTYIIDGQGIVHHIFFSQFTSEKHVTQALQTLHLLRRGQ
;
A
#
# COMPACT_ATOMS: atom_id res chain seq x y z
N ILE A 1 -3.12 2.37 4.88
CA ILE A 1 -4.04 1.25 4.56
C ILE A 1 -3.23 0.24 3.78
N GLY A 2 -3.10 -1.00 4.28
CA GLY A 2 -2.51 -2.11 3.53
C GLY A 2 -3.60 -2.85 2.74
N ILE A 3 -3.26 -3.42 1.58
CA ILE A 3 -4.21 -4.13 0.71
C ILE A 3 -3.54 -5.39 0.17
N SER A 4 -4.20 -6.55 0.26
CA SER A 4 -3.81 -7.78 -0.43
C SER A 4 -5.05 -8.61 -0.78
N SER A 5 -4.87 -9.74 -1.46
CA SER A 5 -5.97 -10.67 -1.75
C SER A 5 -6.25 -11.66 -0.61
N ASP A 6 -5.63 -11.48 0.56
CA ASP A 6 -5.88 -12.31 1.75
C ASP A 6 -7.27 -12.03 2.31
N SER A 7 -7.88 -13.01 2.98
CA SER A 7 -9.22 -12.87 3.56
C SER A 7 -9.25 -11.90 4.74
N VAL A 8 -10.45 -11.44 5.11
CA VAL A 8 -10.65 -10.58 6.28
C VAL A 8 -10.17 -11.27 7.56
N GLU A 9 -10.42 -12.57 7.71
CA GLU A 9 -10.01 -13.35 8.88
C GLU A 9 -8.48 -13.40 9.01
N SER A 10 -7.78 -13.67 7.90
CA SER A 10 -6.30 -13.65 7.85
C SER A 10 -5.74 -12.29 8.23
N HIS A 11 -6.31 -11.21 7.68
CA HIS A 11 -5.92 -9.85 8.04
C HIS A 11 -6.15 -9.51 9.51
N GLN A 12 -7.31 -9.91 10.07
CA GLN A 12 -7.61 -9.69 11.48
C GLN A 12 -6.61 -10.44 12.38
N GLN A 13 -6.25 -11.67 12.02
CA GLN A 13 -5.23 -12.42 12.75
C GLN A 13 -3.86 -11.75 12.65
N PHE A 14 -3.39 -11.44 11.44
CA PHE A 14 -2.10 -10.79 11.20
C PHE A 14 -1.98 -9.44 11.91
N ALA A 15 -3.03 -8.61 11.87
CA ALA A 15 -3.06 -7.33 12.55
C ALA A 15 -2.99 -7.47 14.08
N ARG A 16 -3.62 -8.50 14.66
CA ARG A 16 -3.53 -8.79 16.10
C ARG A 16 -2.14 -9.31 16.49
N GLU A 17 -1.61 -10.27 15.75
CA GLU A 17 -0.31 -10.91 16.03
C GLU A 17 0.84 -9.89 15.99
N HIS A 18 0.81 -8.98 15.00
CA HIS A 18 1.84 -7.96 14.81
C HIS A 18 1.47 -6.58 15.37
N GLN A 19 0.33 -6.46 16.07
CA GLN A 19 -0.13 -5.22 16.73
C GLN A 19 -0.15 -4.02 15.77
N LEU A 20 -0.63 -4.22 14.55
CA LEU A 20 -0.55 -3.22 13.49
C LEU A 20 -1.53 -2.07 13.77
N PRO A 21 -1.07 -0.80 13.84
CA PRO A 21 -1.91 0.34 14.16
C PRO A 21 -2.67 0.90 12.95
N PHE A 22 -2.88 0.09 11.90
CA PHE A 22 -3.45 0.54 10.65
C PHE A 22 -4.38 -0.50 10.00
N ILE A 23 -5.27 0.01 9.14
CA ILE A 23 -6.27 -0.77 8.43
C ILE A 23 -5.60 -1.66 7.37
N LEU A 24 -6.05 -2.90 7.30
CA LEU A 24 -5.81 -3.84 6.20
C LEU A 24 -7.14 -4.09 5.47
N LEU A 25 -7.13 -3.99 4.14
CA LEU A 25 -8.29 -4.20 3.28
C LEU A 25 -8.09 -5.45 2.44
N SER A 26 -9.10 -6.31 2.43
CA SER A 26 -9.14 -7.54 1.63
C SER A 26 -9.64 -7.24 0.20
N ASP A 27 -8.85 -7.59 -0.81
CA ASP A 27 -9.13 -7.50 -2.25
C ASP A 27 -9.08 -8.91 -2.87
N MET A 28 -9.90 -9.83 -2.36
CA MET A 28 -9.91 -11.24 -2.77
C MET A 28 -10.08 -11.40 -4.29
N ASP A 29 -10.99 -10.62 -4.88
CA ASP A 29 -11.28 -10.67 -6.32
C ASP A 29 -10.27 -9.88 -7.18
N GLY A 30 -9.36 -9.13 -6.55
CA GLY A 30 -8.38 -8.33 -7.27
C GLY A 30 -8.96 -7.13 -8.02
N VAL A 31 -10.14 -6.65 -7.63
CA VAL A 31 -10.80 -5.53 -8.29
C VAL A 31 -10.00 -4.25 -8.05
N ILE A 32 -9.50 -4.05 -6.83
CA ILE A 32 -8.74 -2.86 -6.47
C ILE A 32 -7.37 -2.90 -7.13
N ARG A 33 -6.62 -4.00 -7.03
CA ARG A 33 -5.30 -4.13 -7.67
C ARG A 33 -5.38 -3.85 -9.18
N LYS A 34 -6.44 -4.31 -9.84
CA LYS A 34 -6.67 -4.08 -11.28
C LYS A 34 -6.96 -2.60 -11.57
N ARG A 35 -7.83 -1.97 -10.77
CA ARG A 35 -8.17 -0.53 -10.94
C ARG A 35 -6.96 0.38 -10.70
N TYR A 36 -6.10 0.03 -9.77
CA TYR A 36 -4.87 0.78 -9.47
C TYR A 36 -3.71 0.46 -10.43
N GLY A 37 -3.90 -0.46 -11.38
CA GLY A 37 -2.87 -0.81 -12.36
C GLY A 37 -1.64 -1.47 -11.75
N VAL A 38 -1.80 -2.18 -10.63
CA VAL A 38 -0.69 -2.86 -9.95
C VAL A 38 -0.15 -3.97 -10.88
N PRO A 39 1.13 -3.92 -11.29
CA PRO A 39 1.68 -4.88 -12.23
C PRO A 39 1.86 -6.25 -11.56
N THR A 40 1.92 -7.30 -12.38
CA THR A 40 2.44 -8.60 -11.92
C THR A 40 3.97 -8.55 -11.97
N ALA A 41 4.63 -9.00 -10.91
CA ALA A 41 6.09 -9.03 -10.80
C ALA A 41 6.53 -10.44 -10.41
N PHE A 42 7.36 -11.08 -11.25
CA PHE A 42 7.87 -12.44 -10.98
C PHE A 42 6.75 -13.49 -10.75
N GLY A 43 5.62 -13.35 -11.46
CA GLY A 43 4.46 -14.23 -11.28
C GLY A 43 3.63 -13.97 -10.02
N LEU A 44 3.96 -12.94 -9.24
CA LEU A 44 3.26 -12.54 -8.02
C LEU A 44 2.56 -11.18 -8.20
N PRO A 45 1.53 -10.87 -7.40
CA PRO A 45 1.00 -9.51 -7.30
C PRO A 45 2.12 -8.53 -6.93
N GLY A 46 2.29 -7.48 -7.74
CA GLY A 46 3.34 -6.50 -7.54
C GLY A 46 3.15 -5.72 -6.24
N ARG A 47 4.29 -5.36 -5.60
CA ARG A 47 4.30 -4.49 -4.42
C ARG A 47 4.40 -3.02 -4.83
N VAL A 48 3.34 -2.25 -4.58
CA VAL A 48 3.25 -0.82 -4.89
C VAL A 48 2.77 -0.03 -3.67
N THR A 49 3.30 1.18 -3.49
CA THR A 49 2.78 2.18 -2.53
C THR A 49 2.35 3.43 -3.27
N TYR A 50 1.17 3.94 -2.92
CA TYR A 50 0.61 5.18 -3.44
C TYR A 50 0.49 6.18 -2.29
N ILE A 51 0.85 7.44 -2.52
CA ILE A 51 0.59 8.55 -1.59
C ILE A 51 -0.49 9.42 -2.23
N ILE A 52 -1.63 9.49 -1.57
CA ILE A 52 -2.85 10.15 -2.05
C ILE A 52 -3.28 11.17 -1.02
N ASP A 53 -3.59 12.40 -1.44
CA ASP A 53 -4.08 13.44 -0.54
C ASP A 53 -5.60 13.36 -0.30
N GLY A 54 -6.12 14.26 0.53
CA GLY A 54 -7.55 14.33 0.86
C GLY A 54 -8.46 14.76 -0.30
N GLN A 55 -7.92 15.26 -1.41
CA GLN A 55 -8.66 15.58 -2.63
C GLN A 55 -8.61 14.44 -3.65
N GLY A 56 -7.92 13.33 -3.33
CA GLY A 56 -7.77 12.17 -4.20
C GLY A 56 -6.63 12.30 -5.21
N ILE A 57 -5.73 13.27 -5.07
CA ILE A 57 -4.57 13.44 -5.95
C ILE A 57 -3.44 12.52 -5.54
N VAL A 58 -2.89 11.78 -6.49
CA VAL A 58 -1.72 10.91 -6.29
C VAL A 58 -0.44 11.75 -6.39
N HIS A 59 0.25 11.92 -5.27
CA HIS A 59 1.50 12.67 -5.18
C HIS A 59 2.75 11.82 -5.38
N HIS A 60 2.65 10.50 -5.15
CA HIS A 60 3.76 9.59 -5.34
C HIS A 60 3.31 8.15 -5.59
N ILE A 61 4.04 7.44 -6.44
CA ILE A 61 3.87 6.01 -6.71
C ILE A 61 5.24 5.36 -6.63
N PHE A 62 5.36 4.31 -5.80
CA PHE A 62 6.59 3.53 -5.70
C PHE A 62 6.32 2.05 -5.88
N PHE A 63 6.91 1.47 -6.92
CA PHE A 63 6.86 0.04 -7.22
C PHE A 63 8.23 -0.61 -6.97
N SER A 64 8.27 -1.61 -6.09
CA SER A 64 9.44 -2.45 -5.91
C SER A 64 9.09 -3.75 -5.21
N GLN A 65 9.38 -4.89 -5.82
CA GLN A 65 9.02 -6.17 -5.22
C GLN A 65 9.83 -6.50 -3.95
N PHE A 66 11.12 -6.12 -3.94
CA PHE A 66 12.11 -6.63 -2.98
C PHE A 66 12.59 -5.60 -1.95
N THR A 67 12.28 -4.32 -2.12
CA THR A 67 12.81 -3.25 -1.23
C THR A 67 11.75 -2.72 -0.27
N SER A 68 11.27 -3.57 0.64
CA SER A 68 10.19 -3.23 1.59
C SER A 68 10.44 -1.94 2.38
N GLU A 69 11.68 -1.70 2.83
CA GLU A 69 12.06 -0.48 3.56
C GLU A 69 11.95 0.80 2.71
N LYS A 70 12.15 0.69 1.38
CA LYS A 70 12.03 1.83 0.48
C LYS A 70 10.59 2.31 0.34
N HIS A 71 9.59 1.42 0.49
CA HIS A 71 8.18 1.84 0.51
C HIS A 71 7.91 2.81 1.67
N VAL A 72 8.45 2.53 2.84
CA VAL A 72 8.26 3.36 4.03
C VAL A 72 9.03 4.67 3.91
N THR A 73 10.32 4.60 3.56
CA THR A 73 11.17 5.79 3.49
C THR A 73 10.69 6.78 2.43
N GLN A 74 10.29 6.31 1.24
CA GLN A 74 9.73 7.20 0.22
C GLN A 74 8.38 7.77 0.62
N ALA A 75 7.49 6.97 1.23
CA ALA A 75 6.22 7.47 1.74
C ALA A 75 6.42 8.62 2.75
N LEU A 76 7.30 8.43 3.73
CA LEU A 76 7.60 9.45 4.74
C LEU A 76 8.23 10.69 4.12
N GLN A 77 9.14 10.53 3.16
CA GLN A 77 9.76 11.65 2.43
C GLN A 77 8.71 12.47 1.67
N THR A 78 7.83 11.82 0.90
CA THR A 78 6.75 12.51 0.19
C THR A 78 5.83 13.25 1.15
N LEU A 79 5.38 12.59 2.23
CA LEU A 79 4.50 13.22 3.22
C LEU A 79 5.15 14.45 3.89
N HIS A 80 6.45 14.39 4.16
CA HIS A 80 7.19 15.51 4.73
C HIS A 80 7.29 16.70 3.77
N LEU A 81 7.51 16.44 2.47
CA LEU A 81 7.53 17.47 1.44
C LEU A 81 6.16 18.13 1.28
N LEU A 82 5.08 17.33 1.26
CA LEU A 82 3.71 17.84 1.14
C LEU A 82 3.32 18.72 2.34
N ARG A 83 3.73 18.36 3.56
CA ARG A 83 3.47 19.18 4.76
C ARG A 83 4.24 20.49 4.78
N ARG A 84 5.38 20.58 4.09
CA ARG A 84 6.21 21.80 4.04
C ARG A 84 5.81 22.76 2.92
N GLY A 85 5.11 22.27 1.90
CA GLY A 85 4.57 23.08 0.80
C GLY A 85 3.15 23.60 1.05
N GLN A 86 2.59 23.35 2.24
CA GLN A 86 1.32 23.91 2.73
C GLN A 86 1.55 25.04 3.72
#